data_AF-A0A379AUK9-F1
#
_entry.id   AF-A0A379AUK9-F1
#
_cell.length_a   1.000
_cell.length_b   1.000
_cell.length_c   1.000
_cell.angle_alpha   90.00
_cell.angle_beta   90.00
_cell.angle_gamma   90.00
#
_symmetry.space_group_name_H-M   'P 1'
#
loop_
_entity.id
_entity.type
_entity.pdbx_description
1 polymer ?
#
loop_
_entity_poly.entity_id
_entity_poly.type
_entity_poly.pdbx_seq_one_letter_code
_entity_poly.pdbx_strand_id
1 'polypeptide(L)'
;MVENSERYPLRSIIAEDLFALNKLVMALMVLVIVSALSTIWITHKTRGLIAEKGELVLQHQALENEFLNLKLEEATQSDNTRVEAIATGKLQMKRVVPEQEVLLLE
;
A
#
# COMPACT_ATOMS: atom_id res chain seq x y z
N MET A 1 -6.87 43.44 -70.60
CA MET A 1 -6.49 42.14 -69.99
C MET A 1 -5.05 42.26 -69.57
N VAL A 2 -4.80 42.36 -68.27
CA VAL A 2 -3.47 42.15 -67.69
C VAL A 2 -3.69 41.21 -66.51
N GLU A 3 -3.07 40.05 -66.63
CA GLU A 3 -3.21 38.87 -65.79
C GLU A 3 -2.66 39.16 -64.39
N ASN A 4 -3.49 38.94 -63.37
CA ASN A 4 -3.11 39.05 -61.96
C ASN A 4 -2.41 37.75 -61.54
N SER A 5 -1.14 37.61 -61.93
CA SER A 5 -0.31 36.44 -61.61
C SER A 5 0.25 36.51 -60.19
N GLU A 6 -0.18 35.54 -59.39
CA GLU A 6 0.53 34.93 -58.24
C GLU A 6 0.79 35.80 -57.00
N ARG A 7 -0.25 35.92 -56.16
CA ARG A 7 -0.05 36.03 -54.72
C ARG A 7 0.59 34.73 -54.24
N TYR A 8 1.92 34.70 -54.14
CA TYR A 8 2.65 33.60 -53.48
C TYR A 8 1.94 33.21 -52.17
N PRO A 9 1.45 31.97 -52.02
CA PRO A 9 0.80 31.53 -50.80
C PRO A 9 1.87 31.26 -49.74
N LEU A 10 2.42 32.33 -49.15
CA LEU A 10 3.38 32.27 -48.04
C LEU A 10 2.88 31.36 -46.91
N ARG A 11 1.57 31.34 -46.68
CA ARG A 11 0.92 30.48 -45.69
C ARG A 11 1.07 28.98 -46.00
N SER A 12 0.96 28.58 -47.25
CA SER A 12 1.10 27.17 -47.63
C SER A 12 2.55 26.73 -47.59
N ILE A 13 3.48 27.60 -48.00
CA ILE A 13 4.93 27.31 -47.93
C ILE A 13 5.37 27.17 -46.47
N ILE A 14 4.98 28.07 -45.57
CA ILE A 14 5.34 27.98 -44.15
C ILE A 14 4.70 26.75 -43.49
N ALA A 15 3.45 26.44 -43.83
CA ALA A 15 2.81 25.22 -43.36
C ALA A 15 3.56 23.98 -43.86
N GLU A 16 3.88 23.93 -45.14
CA GLU A 16 4.61 22.82 -45.75
C GLU A 16 6.03 22.69 -45.19
N ASP A 17 6.75 23.79 -44.96
CA ASP A 17 8.08 23.80 -44.33
C ASP A 17 8.02 23.29 -42.88
N LEU A 18 7.03 23.75 -42.11
CA LEU A 18 6.80 23.32 -40.73
C LEU A 18 6.43 21.83 -40.63
N PHE A 19 5.65 21.32 -41.58
CA PHE A 19 5.19 19.93 -41.59
C PHE A 19 6.19 18.98 -42.29
N ALA A 20 6.95 19.43 -43.29
CA ALA A 20 7.83 18.59 -44.11
C ALA A 20 9.28 18.57 -43.61
N LEU A 21 9.88 19.71 -43.24
CA LEU A 21 11.26 19.77 -42.76
C LEU A 21 11.38 19.41 -41.27
N ASN A 22 10.36 19.73 -40.48
CA ASN A 22 10.35 19.51 -39.02
C ASN A 22 9.56 18.27 -38.59
N LYS A 23 9.61 17.18 -39.36
CA LYS A 23 8.94 15.90 -39.06
C LYS A 23 9.28 15.37 -37.67
N LEU A 24 10.52 15.57 -37.21
CA LEU A 24 10.95 15.20 -35.86
C LEU A 24 10.27 16.04 -34.77
N VAL A 25 10.12 17.35 -34.98
CA VAL A 25 9.48 18.25 -34.01
C VAL A 25 7.99 17.92 -33.90
N MET A 26 7.33 17.65 -35.02
CA MET A 26 5.92 17.24 -35.01
C MET A 26 5.73 15.88 -34.33
N ALA A 27 6.61 14.91 -34.58
CA ALA A 27 6.58 13.63 -33.89
C ALA A 27 6.80 13.79 -32.37
N LEU A 28 7.77 14.60 -31.95
CA LEU A 28 8.01 14.91 -30.54
C LEU A 28 6.80 15.59 -29.89
N MET A 29 6.14 16.52 -30.58
CA MET A 29 4.94 17.19 -30.10
C MET A 29 3.81 16.19 -29.83
N VAL A 30 3.58 15.26 -30.77
CA VAL A 30 2.59 14.19 -30.58
C VAL A 30 2.99 13.29 -29.41
N LEU A 31 4.27 12.94 -29.28
CA LEU A 31 4.78 12.09 -28.20
C LEU A 31 4.57 12.73 -26.82
N VAL A 32 4.75 14.05 -26.70
CA VAL A 32 4.46 14.82 -25.48
C VAL A 32 2.97 14.83 -25.15
N ILE A 33 2.10 14.96 -26.16
CA ILE A 33 0.64 14.90 -25.94
C ILE A 33 0.24 13.50 -25.45
N VAL A 34 0.77 12.46 -26.08
CA VAL A 34 0.52 11.06 -25.67
C VAL A 34 1.04 10.80 -24.26
N SER A 35 2.22 11.30 -23.90
CA SER A 35 2.78 11.13 -22.55
C SER A 35 1.96 11.85 -21.48
N ALA A 36 1.45 13.06 -21.79
CA ALA A 36 0.55 13.79 -20.90
C ALA A 36 -0.77 13.03 -20.67
N LEU A 37 -1.41 12.55 -21.74
CA LEU A 37 -2.65 11.77 -21.65
C LEU A 37 -2.43 10.43 -20.93
N SER A 38 -1.32 9.75 -21.20
CA SER A 38 -0.94 8.50 -20.54
C SER A 38 -0.77 8.69 -19.03
N THR A 39 -0.11 9.77 -18.62
CA THR A 39 0.06 10.11 -17.19
C THR A 39 -1.28 10.32 -16.48
N ILE A 40 -2.21 11.04 -17.12
CA ILE A 40 -3.56 11.26 -16.58
C ILE A 40 -4.31 9.93 -16.46
N TRP A 41 -4.24 9.09 -17.49
CA TRP A 41 -4.89 7.78 -17.52
C TRP A 41 -4.34 6.84 -16.44
N ILE A 42 -3.02 6.78 -16.29
CA ILE A 42 -2.35 6.01 -15.23
C ILE A 42 -2.82 6.51 -13.87
N THR A 43 -2.83 7.83 -13.65
CA THR A 43 -3.29 8.41 -12.37
C THR A 43 -4.74 8.01 -12.04
N HIS A 44 -5.64 8.06 -13.03
CA HIS A 44 -7.03 7.64 -12.85
C HIS A 44 -7.13 6.14 -12.52
N LYS A 45 -6.40 5.28 -13.23
CA LYS A 45 -6.34 3.85 -12.96
C LYS A 45 -5.77 3.55 -11.58
N THR A 46 -4.68 4.21 -11.19
CA THR A 46 -4.06 4.07 -9.88
C THR A 46 -5.03 4.42 -8.75
N ARG A 47 -5.84 5.47 -8.90
CA ARG A 47 -6.89 5.79 -7.90
C ARG A 47 -7.94 4.69 -7.74
N GLY A 48 -8.36 4.07 -8.85
CA GLY A 48 -9.29 2.93 -8.80
C GLY A 48 -8.68 1.69 -8.14
N LEU A 49 -7.46 1.31 -8.52
CA LEU A 49 -6.78 0.15 -7.94
C LEU A 49 -6.43 0.34 -6.46
N ILE A 50 -6.08 1.55 -6.04
CA ILE A 50 -5.81 1.86 -4.64
C ILE A 50 -7.07 1.74 -3.78
N ALA A 51 -8.25 2.11 -4.31
CA ALA A 51 -9.49 1.98 -3.56
C ALA A 51 -9.83 0.51 -3.25
N GLU A 52 -9.70 -0.38 -4.25
CA GLU A 52 -9.94 -1.82 -4.06
C GLU A 52 -8.90 -2.48 -3.14
N LYS A 53 -7.62 -2.11 -3.29
CA LYS A 53 -6.56 -2.58 -2.38
C LYS A 53 -6.74 -2.05 -0.96
N GLY A 54 -7.29 -0.85 -0.81
CA GLY A 54 -7.56 -0.24 0.49
C GLY A 54 -8.53 -1.05 1.33
N GLU A 55 -9.61 -1.55 0.73
CA GLU A 55 -10.61 -2.34 1.47
C GLU A 55 -10.02 -3.65 2.00
N LEU A 56 -9.26 -4.37 1.17
CA LEU A 56 -8.63 -5.63 1.60
C LEU A 56 -7.57 -5.40 2.68
N VAL A 57 -6.83 -4.28 2.61
CA VAL A 57 -5.86 -3.88 3.65
C VAL A 57 -6.58 -3.56 4.97
N LEU A 58 -7.72 -2.88 4.92
CA LEU A 58 -8.51 -2.59 6.12
C LEU A 58 -9.03 -3.86 6.78
N GLN A 59 -9.53 -4.82 5.99
CA GLN A 59 -9.98 -6.12 6.52
C GLN A 59 -8.83 -6.90 7.17
N HIS A 60 -7.67 -6.92 6.54
CA HIS A 60 -6.48 -7.57 7.09
C HIS A 60 -6.06 -6.92 8.43
N GLN A 61 -6.04 -5.59 8.50
CA GLN A 61 -5.70 -4.87 9.72
C GLN A 61 -6.70 -5.12 10.86
N ALA A 62 -7.99 -5.21 10.54
CA ALA A 62 -9.02 -5.54 11.52
C ALA A 62 -8.80 -6.95 12.10
N LEU A 63 -8.54 -7.94 11.24
CA LEU A 63 -8.30 -9.31 11.66
C LEU A 63 -7.00 -9.45 12.48
N GLU A 64 -5.95 -8.75 12.10
CA GLU A 64 -4.68 -8.74 12.83
C GLU A 64 -4.83 -8.16 14.25
N ASN A 65 -5.67 -7.13 14.39
CA ASN A 65 -5.99 -6.54 15.69
C ASN A 65 -6.76 -7.53 16.58
N GLU A 66 -7.78 -8.19 16.02
CA GLU A 66 -8.55 -9.22 16.74
C GLU A 66 -7.65 -10.38 17.18
N PHE A 67 -6.76 -10.85 16.30
CA PHE A 67 -5.79 -11.90 16.63
C PHE A 67 -4.86 -11.49 17.77
N LEU A 68 -4.33 -10.26 17.74
CA LEU A 68 -3.49 -9.71 18.81
C LEU A 68 -4.26 -9.66 20.15
N ASN A 69 -5.51 -9.22 20.12
CA ASN A 69 -6.35 -9.15 21.31
C ASN A 69 -6.59 -10.54 21.91
N LEU A 70 -6.95 -11.53 21.08
CA LEU A 70 -7.15 -12.91 21.51
C LEU A 70 -5.88 -13.52 22.10
N LYS A 71 -4.72 -13.27 21.48
CA LYS A 71 -3.44 -13.75 21.99
C LYS A 71 -3.10 -13.15 23.36
N LEU A 72 -3.46 -11.88 23.57
CA LEU A 72 -3.24 -11.19 24.84
C LEU A 72 -4.19 -11.72 25.93
N GLU A 73 -5.43 -12.04 25.57
CA GLU A 73 -6.39 -12.73 26.44
C GLU A 73 -5.90 -14.13 26.83
N GLU A 74 -5.44 -14.93 25.86
CA GLU A 74 -4.89 -16.25 26.11
C GLU A 74 -3.64 -16.17 27.01
N ALA A 75 -2.74 -15.21 26.75
CA ALA A 75 -1.58 -14.98 27.61
C ALA A 75 -1.99 -14.62 29.04
N THR A 76 -2.98 -13.73 29.20
CA THR A 76 -3.51 -13.34 30.52
C THR A 76 -4.19 -14.52 31.23
N GLN A 77 -4.85 -15.42 30.48
CA GLN A 77 -5.51 -16.60 31.02
C GLN A 77 -4.53 -17.75 31.34
N SER A 78 -3.42 -17.82 30.60
CA SER A 78 -2.33 -18.78 30.73
C SER A 78 -1.32 -18.39 31.82
N ASP A 79 -1.20 -17.08 32.11
CA ASP A 79 -0.37 -16.60 33.20
C ASP A 79 -0.77 -17.32 34.50
N ASN A 80 0.26 -17.89 35.12
CA ASN A 80 0.22 -18.80 36.27
C ASN A 80 -0.61 -18.30 37.46
N THR A 81 -1.05 -17.04 37.45
CA THR A 81 -1.92 -16.38 38.41
C THR A 81 -3.19 -17.16 38.70
N ARG A 82 -3.82 -17.82 37.71
CA ARG A 82 -5.04 -18.60 37.97
C ARG A 82 -4.74 -19.89 38.75
N VAL A 83 -3.64 -20.55 38.42
CA VAL A 83 -3.19 -21.77 39.10
C VAL A 83 -2.68 -21.43 40.49
N GLU A 84 -1.90 -20.36 40.63
CA GLU A 84 -1.36 -19.86 41.89
C GLU A 84 -2.47 -19.34 42.82
N ALA A 85 -3.47 -18.62 42.31
CA ALA A 85 -4.62 -18.18 43.10
C ALA A 85 -5.46 -19.37 43.62
N ILE A 86 -5.62 -20.43 42.83
CA ILE A 86 -6.30 -21.65 43.29
C ILE A 86 -5.44 -22.41 44.30
N ALA A 87 -4.13 -22.55 44.05
CA ALA A 87 -3.19 -23.25 44.91
C ALA A 87 -3.05 -22.57 46.28
N THR A 88 -2.88 -21.25 46.32
CA THR A 88 -2.71 -20.49 47.56
C THR A 88 -4.06 -20.20 48.24
N GLY A 89 -5.10 -19.86 47.47
CA GLY A 89 -6.40 -19.46 48.03
C GLY A 89 -7.30 -20.63 48.44
N LYS A 90 -7.50 -21.62 47.57
CA LYS A 90 -8.39 -22.77 47.86
C LYS A 90 -7.65 -23.94 48.51
N LEU A 91 -6.44 -24.23 48.05
CA LEU A 91 -5.65 -25.37 48.52
C LEU A 91 -4.69 -25.01 49.67
N GLN A 92 -4.60 -23.73 50.05
CA GLN A 92 -3.70 -23.22 51.11
C GLN A 92 -2.24 -23.69 50.96
N MET A 93 -1.79 -23.97 49.73
CA MET A 93 -0.43 -24.40 49.47
C MET A 93 0.52 -23.26 49.80
N LYS A 94 1.39 -23.48 50.79
CA LYS A 94 2.53 -22.62 51.11
C LYS A 94 3.79 -23.22 50.50
N ARG A 95 4.69 -22.34 50.04
CA ARG A 95 6.03 -22.72 49.60
C ARG A 95 6.76 -23.40 50.76
N VAL A 96 7.29 -24.59 50.51
CA VAL A 96 7.93 -25.44 51.52
C VAL A 96 9.15 -24.71 52.09
N VAL A 97 9.26 -24.65 53.42
CA VAL A 97 10.38 -24.04 54.13
C VAL A 97 11.51 -25.08 54.28
N PRO A 98 12.79 -24.65 54.33
CA PRO A 98 13.96 -25.55 54.34
C PRO A 98 13.95 -26.58 55.48
N GLU A 99 13.24 -26.30 56.58
CA GLU A 99 13.13 -27.19 57.74
C GLU A 99 12.27 -28.44 57.50
N GLN A 100 11.52 -28.52 56.40
CA GLN A 100 10.65 -29.67 56.06
C GLN A 100 11.22 -30.52 54.91
N GLU A 101 12.43 -30.24 54.45
CA GLU A 101 13.04 -30.92 53.31
C GLU A 101 13.76 -32.20 53.77
N VAL A 102 13.19 -33.37 53.43
CA VAL A 102 13.82 -34.67 53.70
C VAL A 102 14.55 -35.13 52.44
N LEU A 103 15.87 -34.95 52.42
CA LEU A 103 16.74 -35.42 51.34
C LEU A 103 16.92 -36.94 51.47
N LEU A 104 16.29 -37.69 50.56
CA LEU A 104 16.59 -39.09 50.35
C LEU A 104 17.86 -39.17 49.49
N LEU A 105 18.98 -39.52 50.13
CA LEU A 105 20.21 -39.90 49.44
C LEU A 105 20.09 -41.37 49.05
N GLU A 106 20.11 -41.66 47.75
CA GLU A 106 20.28 -43.03 47.24
C GLU A 106 21.72 -43.54 47.46
#